data_AF-A0A925NTF5-F1
#
_entry.id   AF-A0A925NTF5-F1
#
_cell.length_a   1.000
_cell.length_b   1.000
_cell.length_c   1.000
_cell.angle_alpha   90.00
_cell.angle_beta   90.00
_cell.angle_gamma   90.00
#
_symmetry.space_group_name_H-M   'P 1'
#
loop_
_entity.id
_entity.type
_entity.pdbx_description
1 polymer ?
#
loop_
_entity_poly.entity_id
_entity_poly.type
_entity_poly.pdbx_seq_one_letter_code
_entity_poly.pdbx_strand_id
1 'polypeptide(L)'
;QKSAPAAPPNKGPDAAHAESGKKLFETLQCAACHNAPDSTEVAANKVSLKQVRAKFAPDSLVDFLKQPEAHYAWIRMPRFNLSDEQRGQLAAYLISNGDKPAEVAAANNPEAIARGKALAQTSGCLNCHSLKLENQFSSKALAQISDWKSGCLAEKAVADSKAPVFGFNADQRAALQAFAATDRSSLTRHVPQEFAEREIRHLNCLNCHGQAEGVPHLEILGGKLKPEWATKFIAGDVAYKPRPWLEMQMPAFPKRAALLAEGMTMQHGLAPTSTPEPAINEPAAEIGRKLSGTDGGFSCLSCHGFAKVMPTQVFEAPGINLAYSADRLQPAYFLRWLRNPIRVESTSKMPVFFDDEGKSPLGDILEGNADKQIDAMWHYVRKGDKMPPPPGAPEPQ
;
A
#
# COMPACT_ATOMS: atom_id res chain seq x y z
N GLN A 1 -7.73 19.15 -49.46
CA GLN A 1 -8.21 19.61 -48.13
C GLN A 1 -8.54 18.36 -47.31
N LYS A 2 -7.69 17.99 -46.35
CA LYS A 2 -8.00 16.97 -45.34
C LYS A 2 -8.09 17.70 -44.01
N SER A 3 -9.29 17.69 -43.43
CA SER A 3 -9.65 18.34 -42.18
C SER A 3 -8.86 17.72 -41.03
N ALA A 4 -8.19 18.56 -40.24
CA ALA A 4 -7.58 18.16 -38.98
C ALA A 4 -8.66 17.74 -37.97
N PRO A 5 -8.38 16.80 -37.06
CA PRO A 5 -9.34 16.44 -36.02
C PRO A 5 -9.48 17.60 -35.03
N ALA A 6 -10.73 17.92 -34.69
CA ALA A 6 -11.06 18.96 -33.74
C ALA A 6 -10.48 18.63 -32.35
N ALA A 7 -9.77 19.60 -31.77
CA ALA A 7 -9.38 19.54 -30.37
C ALA A 7 -10.64 19.50 -29.47
N PRO A 8 -10.68 18.68 -28.42
CA PRO A 8 -11.81 18.67 -27.51
C PRO A 8 -11.95 20.03 -26.81
N PRO A 9 -13.18 20.43 -26.45
CA PRO A 9 -13.43 21.75 -25.89
C PRO A 9 -12.78 21.84 -24.51
N ASN A 10 -11.86 22.80 -24.38
CA ASN A 10 -11.28 23.24 -23.11
C ASN A 10 -12.38 23.95 -22.28
N LYS A 11 -13.29 23.18 -21.67
CA LYS A 11 -14.14 23.66 -20.59
C LYS A 11 -13.32 23.55 -19.31
N GLY A 12 -13.09 24.68 -18.64
CA GLY A 12 -12.59 24.67 -17.27
C GLY A 12 -13.45 23.74 -16.39
N PRO A 13 -12.88 23.19 -15.31
CA PRO A 13 -13.55 22.18 -14.49
C PRO A 13 -14.93 22.66 -14.04
N ASP A 14 -15.96 21.89 -14.36
CA ASP A 14 -17.33 22.09 -13.88
C ASP A 14 -17.34 22.15 -12.34
N ALA A 15 -18.01 23.14 -11.74
CA ALA A 15 -18.04 23.32 -10.29
C ALA A 15 -18.57 22.07 -9.56
N ALA A 16 -19.52 21.35 -10.18
CA ALA A 16 -20.01 20.07 -9.64
C ALA A 16 -18.95 18.96 -9.66
N HIS A 17 -18.07 18.95 -10.67
CA HIS A 17 -16.93 18.03 -10.74
C HIS A 17 -15.90 18.32 -9.64
N ALA A 18 -15.62 19.59 -9.36
CA ALA A 18 -14.67 19.98 -8.32
C ALA A 18 -15.17 19.63 -6.91
N GLU A 19 -16.46 19.80 -6.61
CA GLU A 19 -17.02 19.38 -5.31
C GLU A 19 -16.97 17.85 -5.13
N SER A 20 -17.29 17.09 -6.19
CA SER A 20 -17.13 15.63 -6.17
C SER A 20 -15.68 15.21 -5.96
N GLY A 21 -14.73 15.95 -6.55
CA GLY A 21 -13.29 15.75 -6.35
C GLY A 21 -12.84 16.00 -4.92
N LYS A 22 -13.40 17.01 -4.24
CA LYS A 22 -13.13 17.28 -2.83
C LYS A 22 -13.60 16.13 -1.94
N LYS A 23 -14.83 15.64 -2.17
CA LYS A 23 -15.36 14.48 -1.44
C LYS A 23 -14.45 13.24 -1.65
N LEU A 24 -14.01 12.99 -2.87
CA LEU A 24 -13.05 11.92 -3.15
C LEU A 24 -11.72 12.10 -2.41
N PHE A 25 -11.18 13.32 -2.34
CA PHE A 25 -9.95 13.61 -1.60
C PHE A 25 -10.07 13.24 -0.11
N GLU A 26 -11.23 13.49 0.49
CA GLU A 26 -11.55 13.13 1.88
C GLU A 26 -11.77 11.63 2.05
N THR A 27 -12.60 10.99 1.21
CA THR A 27 -12.88 9.55 1.27
C THR A 27 -11.62 8.70 1.07
N LEU A 28 -10.71 9.12 0.19
CA LEU A 28 -9.44 8.45 -0.08
C LEU A 28 -8.34 8.80 0.93
N GLN A 29 -8.64 9.66 1.92
CA GLN A 29 -7.70 10.13 2.94
C GLN A 29 -6.42 10.73 2.34
N CYS A 30 -6.52 11.48 1.24
CA CYS A 30 -5.37 12.13 0.62
C CYS A 30 -4.66 13.10 1.58
N ALA A 31 -5.42 13.68 2.52
CA ALA A 31 -4.93 14.52 3.61
C ALA A 31 -3.94 13.81 4.57
N ALA A 32 -3.87 12.47 4.53
CA ALA A 32 -2.87 11.71 5.29
C ALA A 32 -1.44 12.03 4.85
N CYS A 33 -1.22 12.35 3.57
CA CYS A 33 0.10 12.66 3.02
C CYS A 33 0.22 14.10 2.51
N HIS A 34 -0.90 14.73 2.16
CA HIS A 34 -0.93 16.03 1.52
C HIS A 34 -1.56 17.11 2.39
N ASN A 35 -1.05 18.34 2.28
CA ASN A 35 -1.83 19.51 2.65
C ASN A 35 -2.72 19.86 1.47
N ALA A 36 -4.03 19.91 1.68
CA ALA A 36 -5.00 20.24 0.63
C ALA A 36 -4.72 21.65 0.06
N PRO A 37 -5.01 21.89 -1.23
CA PRO A 37 -4.68 23.16 -1.88
C PRO A 37 -5.45 24.36 -1.26
N ASP A 38 -6.66 24.13 -0.79
CA ASP A 38 -7.53 25.10 -0.10
C ASP A 38 -7.31 25.15 1.42
N SER A 39 -6.41 24.33 1.97
CA SER A 39 -6.19 24.28 3.43
C SER A 39 -5.41 25.50 3.94
N THR A 40 -5.88 26.02 5.08
CA THR A 40 -5.19 27.03 5.90
C THR A 40 -4.22 26.40 6.90
N GLU A 41 -4.41 25.12 7.23
CA GLU A 41 -3.55 24.36 8.13
C GLU A 41 -2.44 23.66 7.36
N VAL A 42 -1.19 24.00 7.64
CA VAL A 42 -0.03 23.44 6.95
C VAL A 42 0.78 22.60 7.91
N ALA A 43 0.76 21.28 7.69
CA ALA A 43 1.64 20.36 8.39
C ALA A 43 2.99 20.25 7.64
N ALA A 44 4.09 20.55 8.32
CA ALA A 44 5.44 20.58 7.73
C ALA A 44 5.91 19.20 7.19
N ASN A 45 5.35 18.12 7.73
CA ASN A 45 5.65 16.74 7.32
C ASN A 45 4.80 16.25 6.13
N LYS A 46 3.88 17.07 5.60
CA LYS A 46 3.01 16.73 4.47
C LYS A 46 3.40 17.51 3.21
N VAL A 47 3.14 16.91 2.04
CA VAL A 47 3.42 17.56 0.75
C VAL A 47 2.32 18.56 0.43
N SER A 48 2.66 19.84 0.27
CA SER A 48 1.69 20.86 -0.12
C SER A 48 1.21 20.69 -1.56
N LEU A 49 -0.10 20.77 -1.76
CA LEU A 49 -0.74 20.75 -3.08
C LEU A 49 -1.10 22.16 -3.61
N LYS A 50 -0.80 23.24 -2.87
CA LYS A 50 -1.06 24.61 -3.32
C LYS A 50 -0.46 24.92 -4.69
N GLN A 51 0.75 24.41 -4.96
CA GLN A 51 1.48 24.65 -6.21
C GLN A 51 1.30 23.53 -7.24
N VAL A 52 0.21 22.75 -7.18
CA VAL A 52 -0.04 21.64 -8.11
C VAL A 52 -0.04 22.09 -9.58
N ARG A 53 -0.54 23.29 -9.86
CA ARG A 53 -0.58 23.92 -11.19
C ARG A 53 0.80 24.32 -11.73
N ALA A 54 1.79 24.50 -10.86
CA ALA A 54 3.17 24.76 -11.28
C ALA A 54 3.85 23.47 -11.75
N LYS A 55 3.42 22.31 -11.25
CA LYS A 55 4.01 21.00 -11.56
C LYS A 55 3.31 20.29 -12.72
N PHE A 56 1.98 20.36 -12.77
CA PHE A 56 1.18 19.60 -13.73
C PHE A 56 0.40 20.54 -14.65
N ALA A 57 0.48 20.28 -15.95
CA ALA A 57 -0.52 20.75 -16.89
C ALA A 57 -1.85 20.01 -16.62
N PRO A 58 -3.03 20.60 -16.94
CA PRO A 58 -4.32 20.03 -16.56
C PRO A 58 -4.50 18.55 -16.91
N ASP A 59 -4.20 18.15 -18.14
CA ASP A 59 -4.36 16.76 -18.60
C ASP A 59 -3.32 15.81 -17.99
N SER A 60 -2.11 16.32 -17.72
CA SER A 60 -1.02 15.51 -17.15
C SER A 60 -1.26 15.07 -15.72
N LEU A 61 -2.12 15.78 -14.96
CA LEU A 61 -2.48 15.39 -13.61
C LEU A 61 -3.38 14.15 -13.62
N VAL A 62 -4.32 14.06 -14.58
CA VAL A 62 -5.18 12.88 -14.74
C VAL A 62 -4.33 11.64 -15.09
N ASP A 63 -3.37 11.80 -16.00
CA ASP A 63 -2.42 10.75 -16.37
C ASP A 63 -1.54 10.33 -15.19
N PHE A 64 -1.06 11.30 -14.39
CA PHE A 64 -0.30 10.99 -13.18
C PHE A 64 -1.15 10.20 -12.17
N LEU A 65 -2.41 10.60 -11.93
CA LEU A 65 -3.32 9.92 -11.02
C LEU A 65 -3.72 8.51 -11.49
N LYS A 66 -3.62 8.24 -12.80
CA LYS A 66 -3.83 6.91 -13.38
C LYS A 66 -2.73 5.93 -12.97
N GLN A 67 -1.48 6.32 -13.08
CA GLN A 67 -0.35 5.42 -12.86
C GLN A 67 0.91 6.18 -12.40
N PRO A 68 0.96 6.63 -11.12
CA PRO A 68 2.11 7.40 -10.61
C PRO A 68 3.45 6.69 -10.82
N GLU A 69 3.47 5.37 -10.73
CA GLU A 69 4.66 4.54 -10.85
C GLU A 69 5.24 4.49 -12.28
N ALA A 70 4.48 4.92 -13.30
CA ALA A 70 5.00 5.06 -14.66
C ALA A 70 6.05 6.19 -14.76
N HIS A 71 5.96 7.20 -13.89
CA HIS A 71 6.97 8.25 -13.79
C HIS A 71 8.22 7.77 -13.05
N TYR A 72 8.04 7.01 -11.98
CA TYR A 72 9.12 6.41 -11.20
C TYR A 72 8.61 5.19 -10.43
N ALA A 73 9.18 4.01 -10.70
CA ALA A 73 8.69 2.75 -10.14
C ALA A 73 8.63 2.71 -8.61
N TRP A 74 9.48 3.47 -7.92
CA TRP A 74 9.54 3.56 -6.45
C TRP A 74 8.97 4.87 -5.91
N ILE A 75 8.11 5.56 -6.66
CA ILE A 75 7.43 6.76 -6.18
C ILE A 75 6.64 6.46 -4.89
N ARG A 76 6.52 7.48 -4.03
CA ARG A 76 5.76 7.38 -2.77
C ARG A 76 4.26 7.45 -2.98
N MET A 77 3.82 8.25 -3.95
CA MET A 77 2.40 8.40 -4.27
C MET A 77 1.86 7.08 -4.82
N PRO A 78 0.90 6.42 -4.14
CA PRO A 78 0.45 5.12 -4.56
C PRO A 78 -0.69 5.22 -5.57
N ARG A 79 -1.03 4.08 -6.18
CA ARG A 79 -2.08 3.99 -7.21
C ARG A 79 -3.42 3.65 -6.56
N PHE A 80 -4.41 4.53 -6.67
CA PHE A 80 -5.75 4.36 -6.06
C PHE A 80 -6.78 3.64 -6.95
N ASN A 81 -6.39 3.14 -8.14
CA ASN A 81 -7.26 2.44 -9.09
C ASN A 81 -8.60 3.15 -9.39
N LEU A 82 -8.55 4.48 -9.50
CA LEU A 82 -9.70 5.34 -9.74
C LEU A 82 -10.25 5.20 -11.17
N SER A 83 -11.56 5.36 -11.35
CA SER A 83 -12.17 5.47 -12.68
C SER A 83 -11.67 6.72 -13.43
N ASP A 84 -11.86 6.78 -14.76
CA ASP A 84 -11.53 8.00 -15.53
C ASP A 84 -12.27 9.23 -15.00
N GLU A 85 -13.54 9.06 -14.65
CA GLU A 85 -14.37 10.11 -14.06
C GLU A 85 -13.83 10.58 -12.70
N GLN A 86 -13.53 9.65 -11.78
CA GLN A 86 -12.99 9.99 -10.46
C GLN A 86 -11.66 10.74 -10.56
N ARG A 87 -10.80 10.38 -11.52
CA ARG A 87 -9.55 11.11 -11.78
C ARG A 87 -9.80 12.52 -12.29
N GLY A 88 -10.76 12.68 -13.21
CA GLY A 88 -11.17 14.00 -13.70
C GLY A 88 -11.72 14.89 -12.59
N GLN A 89 -12.59 14.34 -11.72
CA GLN A 89 -13.13 15.03 -10.55
C GLN A 89 -12.02 15.47 -9.58
N LEU A 90 -11.11 14.55 -9.23
CA LEU A 90 -10.01 14.86 -8.32
C LEU A 90 -9.05 15.90 -8.91
N ALA A 91 -8.70 15.78 -10.19
CA ALA A 91 -7.87 16.76 -10.88
C ALA A 91 -8.54 18.14 -10.94
N ALA A 92 -9.85 18.19 -11.22
CA ALA A 92 -10.65 19.40 -11.22
C ALA A 92 -10.60 20.12 -9.86
N TYR A 93 -10.80 19.41 -8.76
CA TYR A 93 -10.67 19.97 -7.40
C TYR A 93 -9.28 20.55 -7.15
N LEU A 94 -8.23 19.78 -7.45
CA LEU A 94 -6.85 20.17 -7.18
C LEU A 94 -6.42 21.39 -7.99
N ILE A 95 -6.79 21.44 -9.27
CA ILE A 95 -6.44 22.55 -10.18
C ILE A 95 -7.23 23.81 -9.82
N SER A 96 -8.53 23.70 -9.54
CA SER A 96 -9.36 24.87 -9.21
C SER A 96 -8.91 25.59 -7.94
N ASN A 97 -8.37 24.84 -6.97
CA ASN A 97 -7.91 25.39 -5.69
C ASN A 97 -6.39 25.63 -5.64
N GLY A 98 -5.66 25.28 -6.70
CA GLY A 98 -4.22 25.51 -6.78
C GLY A 98 -3.87 26.96 -7.14
N ASP A 99 -2.79 27.45 -6.56
CA ASP A 99 -2.19 28.75 -6.86
C ASP A 99 -1.82 28.83 -8.34
N LYS A 100 -2.16 29.96 -8.98
CA LYS A 100 -1.69 30.22 -10.34
C LYS A 100 -0.17 30.42 -10.28
N PRO A 101 0.63 29.64 -11.03
CA PRO A 101 2.06 29.87 -11.08
C PRO A 101 2.35 31.27 -11.64
N ALA A 102 3.33 31.94 -11.06
CA ALA A 102 3.84 33.19 -11.61
C ALA A 102 4.40 32.94 -13.02
N GLU A 103 4.05 33.80 -13.97
CA GLU A 103 4.64 33.75 -15.31
C GLU A 103 6.09 34.23 -15.21
N VAL A 104 7.03 33.29 -15.28
CA VAL A 104 8.46 33.62 -15.41
C VAL A 104 8.77 33.65 -16.90
N ALA A 105 9.06 34.83 -17.43
CA ALA A 105 9.49 34.96 -18.82
C ALA A 105 10.74 34.10 -19.05
N ALA A 106 10.73 33.26 -20.09
CA ALA A 106 11.90 32.49 -20.47
C ALA A 106 13.06 33.45 -20.78
N ALA A 107 14.23 33.16 -20.23
CA ALA A 107 15.41 33.96 -20.51
C ALA A 107 15.80 33.79 -21.98
N ASN A 108 15.57 34.83 -22.79
CA ASN A 108 15.88 34.84 -24.21
C ASN A 108 17.32 35.31 -24.52
N ASN A 109 18.16 35.49 -23.50
CA ASN A 109 19.55 35.89 -23.68
C ASN A 109 20.37 34.70 -24.22
N PRO A 110 20.93 34.77 -25.44
CA PRO A 110 21.72 33.70 -26.02
C PRO A 110 22.93 33.27 -25.17
N GLU A 111 23.58 34.21 -24.49
CA GLU A 111 24.73 33.93 -23.63
C GLU A 111 24.33 33.12 -22.39
N ALA A 112 23.20 33.46 -21.78
CA ALA A 112 22.66 32.74 -20.64
C ALA A 112 22.25 31.31 -21.04
N ILE A 113 21.66 31.14 -22.22
CA ILE A 113 21.30 29.82 -22.77
C ILE A 113 22.57 28.99 -23.02
N ALA A 114 23.60 29.57 -23.64
CA ALA A 114 24.87 28.89 -23.88
C ALA A 114 25.56 28.47 -22.58
N ARG A 115 25.57 29.36 -21.57
CA ARG A 115 26.10 29.05 -20.24
C ARG A 115 25.31 27.94 -19.55
N GLY A 116 23.97 27.98 -19.64
CA GLY A 116 23.10 26.94 -19.09
C GLY A 116 23.35 25.58 -19.71
N LYS A 117 23.53 25.52 -21.05
CA LYS A 117 23.92 24.31 -21.76
C LYS A 117 25.26 23.77 -21.24
N ALA A 118 26.28 24.61 -21.13
CA ALA A 118 27.59 24.20 -20.61
C ALA A 118 27.47 23.63 -19.18
N LEU A 119 26.76 24.33 -18.29
CA LEU A 119 26.54 23.87 -16.92
C LEU A 119 25.86 22.49 -16.87
N ALA A 120 24.84 22.25 -17.69
CA ALA A 120 24.17 20.95 -17.74
C ALA A 120 25.14 19.81 -18.10
N GLN A 121 26.09 20.06 -19.01
CA GLN A 121 27.08 19.08 -19.45
C GLN A 121 28.20 18.85 -18.41
N THR A 122 28.61 19.88 -17.67
CA THR A 122 29.79 19.82 -16.80
C THR A 122 29.49 19.64 -15.31
N SER A 123 28.25 19.82 -14.86
CA SER A 123 27.90 19.81 -13.42
C SER A 123 27.34 18.47 -12.94
N GLY A 124 27.28 17.46 -13.81
CA GLY A 124 26.75 16.14 -13.48
C GLY A 124 25.23 16.02 -13.56
N CYS A 125 24.51 17.03 -14.06
CA CYS A 125 23.06 16.95 -14.29
C CYS A 125 22.68 15.74 -15.15
N LEU A 126 23.51 15.45 -16.16
CA LEU A 126 23.33 14.36 -17.11
C LEU A 126 23.67 12.97 -16.55
N ASN A 127 24.15 12.86 -15.30
CA ASN A 127 24.27 11.57 -14.62
C ASN A 127 22.91 10.98 -14.23
N CYS A 128 21.89 11.83 -14.08
CA CYS A 128 20.55 11.44 -13.68
C CYS A 128 19.47 11.87 -14.70
N HIS A 129 19.64 13.01 -15.38
CA HIS A 129 18.67 13.52 -16.34
C HIS A 129 19.07 13.20 -17.78
N SER A 130 18.16 12.64 -18.56
CA SER A 130 18.38 12.37 -19.98
C SER A 130 18.06 13.61 -20.82
N LEU A 131 19.10 14.27 -21.34
CA LEU A 131 19.00 15.33 -22.35
C LEU A 131 19.82 14.94 -23.58
N LYS A 132 19.50 15.49 -24.75
CA LYS A 132 20.28 15.32 -25.99
C LYS A 132 21.58 16.15 -25.96
N LEU A 133 22.39 15.94 -24.94
CA LEU A 133 23.65 16.63 -24.67
C LEU A 133 24.70 15.60 -24.25
N GLU A 134 25.96 15.85 -24.59
CA GLU A 134 27.07 15.03 -24.13
C GLU A 134 27.28 15.24 -22.62
N ASN A 135 27.37 14.16 -21.86
CA ASN A 135 27.77 14.20 -20.46
C ASN A 135 29.28 14.31 -20.33
N GLN A 136 29.76 15.44 -19.81
CA GLN A 136 31.18 15.74 -19.65
C GLN A 136 31.64 15.61 -18.19
N PHE A 137 30.74 15.24 -17.28
CA PHE A 137 31.06 15.00 -15.88
C PHE A 137 31.09 13.49 -15.61
N SER A 138 32.23 13.01 -15.11
CA SER A 138 32.36 11.64 -14.61
C SER A 138 32.95 11.64 -13.21
N SER A 139 32.47 10.75 -12.35
CA SER A 139 33.02 10.50 -11.02
C SER A 139 33.62 9.10 -10.96
N LYS A 140 34.59 8.91 -10.05
CA LYS A 140 35.14 7.57 -9.77
C LYS A 140 34.05 6.70 -9.15
N ALA A 141 34.00 5.44 -9.56
CA ALA A 141 33.14 4.46 -8.90
C ALA A 141 33.55 4.33 -7.43
N LEU A 142 32.58 4.09 -6.53
CA LEU A 142 32.84 3.96 -5.09
C LEU A 142 33.96 2.94 -4.80
N ALA A 143 33.98 1.83 -5.55
CA ALA A 143 34.98 0.77 -5.44
C ALA A 143 36.42 1.25 -5.69
N GLN A 144 36.60 2.30 -6.49
CA GLN A 144 37.90 2.84 -6.92
C GLN A 144 38.42 3.98 -6.02
N ILE A 145 37.67 4.34 -4.97
CA ILE A 145 38.08 5.36 -4.01
C ILE A 145 39.02 4.73 -2.98
N SER A 146 40.29 5.15 -2.99
CA SER A 146 41.33 4.73 -2.05
C SER A 146 41.62 5.75 -0.95
N ASP A 147 41.42 7.05 -1.23
CA ASP A 147 41.58 8.13 -0.24
C ASP A 147 40.21 8.61 0.28
N TRP A 148 39.96 8.34 1.56
CA TRP A 148 38.73 8.70 2.27
C TRP A 148 38.92 9.84 3.28
N LYS A 149 40.04 10.57 3.19
CA LYS A 149 40.35 11.73 4.03
C LYS A 149 40.30 13.06 3.25
N SER A 150 40.18 12.98 1.93
CA SER A 150 40.19 14.12 1.01
C SER A 150 38.92 14.15 0.15
N GLY A 151 38.76 15.22 -0.64
CA GLY A 151 37.58 15.38 -1.50
C GLY A 151 36.31 15.60 -0.69
N CYS A 152 35.28 14.77 -0.91
CA CYS A 152 33.98 14.90 -0.25
C CYS A 152 33.99 14.64 1.27
N LEU A 153 35.06 14.04 1.80
CA LEU A 153 35.26 13.80 3.23
C LEU A 153 36.35 14.69 3.86
N ALA A 154 36.85 15.69 3.12
CA ALA A 154 37.85 16.62 3.63
C ALA A 154 37.35 17.36 4.88
N GLU A 155 38.26 17.70 5.79
CA GLU A 155 37.89 18.40 7.03
C GLU A 155 37.32 19.80 6.75
N LYS A 156 37.92 20.46 5.76
CA LYS A 156 37.60 21.80 5.28
C LYS A 156 37.53 21.79 3.76
N ALA A 157 36.74 22.71 3.20
CA ALA A 157 36.71 22.93 1.77
C ALA A 157 38.10 23.31 1.26
N VAL A 158 38.54 22.65 0.19
CA VAL A 158 39.78 22.97 -0.50
C VAL A 158 39.43 23.88 -1.68
N ALA A 159 40.08 25.04 -1.76
CA ALA A 159 39.91 25.97 -2.89
C ALA A 159 40.15 25.23 -4.22
N ASP A 160 39.34 25.54 -5.23
CA ASP A 160 39.39 24.95 -6.58
C ASP A 160 39.17 23.43 -6.66
N SER A 161 38.78 22.77 -5.56
CA SER A 161 38.37 21.37 -5.58
C SER A 161 37.04 21.20 -6.32
N LYS A 162 36.99 20.23 -7.24
CA LYS A 162 35.76 19.81 -7.92
C LYS A 162 34.88 18.88 -7.07
N ALA A 163 35.34 18.49 -5.88
CA ALA A 163 34.58 17.59 -5.01
C ALA A 163 33.44 18.35 -4.30
N PRO A 164 32.25 17.75 -4.16
CA PRO A 164 31.18 18.34 -3.38
C PRO A 164 31.60 18.48 -1.91
N VAL A 165 31.27 19.61 -1.30
CA VAL A 165 31.52 19.87 0.12
C VAL A 165 30.26 19.50 0.90
N PHE A 166 30.38 18.47 1.73
CA PHE A 166 29.31 18.08 2.66
C PHE A 166 29.63 18.59 4.06
N GLY A 167 28.60 19.04 4.79
CA GLY A 167 28.72 19.54 6.17
C GLY A 167 28.81 18.42 7.21
N PHE A 168 29.63 17.38 6.98
CA PHE A 168 29.76 16.26 7.91
C PHE A 168 30.51 16.68 9.19
N ASN A 169 29.99 16.25 10.34
CA ASN A 169 30.72 16.39 11.61
C ASN A 169 31.84 15.33 11.75
N ALA A 170 32.62 15.41 12.83
CA ALA A 170 33.74 14.49 13.06
C ALA A 170 33.30 13.01 13.11
N ASP A 171 32.21 12.72 13.82
CA ASP A 171 31.70 11.35 13.99
C ASP A 171 31.19 10.76 12.67
N GLN A 172 30.49 11.56 11.86
CA GLN A 172 30.02 11.15 10.54
C GLN A 172 31.16 10.83 9.59
N ARG A 173 32.22 11.65 9.59
CA ARG A 173 33.44 11.38 8.80
C ARG A 173 34.11 10.09 9.26
N ALA A 174 34.26 9.92 10.58
CA ALA A 174 34.84 8.70 11.14
C ALA A 174 34.01 7.45 10.78
N ALA A 175 32.69 7.53 10.85
CA ALA A 175 31.80 6.43 10.47
C ALA A 175 31.90 6.07 8.98
N LEU A 176 31.95 7.06 8.09
CA LEU A 176 32.11 6.83 6.64
C LEU A 176 33.49 6.24 6.32
N GLN A 177 34.55 6.66 7.01
CA GLN A 177 35.89 6.10 6.88
C GLN A 177 35.95 4.66 7.39
N ALA A 178 35.32 4.37 8.53
CA ALA A 178 35.21 3.01 9.06
C ALA A 178 34.44 2.10 8.10
N PHE A 179 33.31 2.59 7.54
CA PHE A 179 32.55 1.87 6.52
C PHE A 179 33.37 1.63 5.25
N ALA A 180 34.13 2.63 4.79
CA ALA A 180 35.00 2.52 3.62
C ALA A 180 36.10 1.47 3.77
N ALA A 181 36.56 1.22 5.00
CA ALA A 181 37.55 0.19 5.32
C ALA A 181 36.96 -1.24 5.31
N THR A 182 35.63 -1.39 5.21
CA THR A 182 34.98 -2.70 5.08
C THR A 182 35.01 -3.22 3.63
N ASP A 183 34.55 -4.46 3.43
CA ASP A 183 34.26 -5.00 2.09
C ASP A 183 33.05 -4.33 1.40
N ARG A 184 32.32 -3.47 2.13
CA ARG A 184 31.09 -2.77 1.70
C ARG A 184 29.97 -3.72 1.26
N SER A 185 30.05 -4.99 1.64
CA SER A 185 29.00 -6.00 1.38
C SER A 185 27.66 -5.62 2.00
N SER A 186 27.66 -4.76 3.03
CA SER A 186 26.44 -4.23 3.65
C SER A 186 25.59 -3.39 2.71
N LEU A 187 26.16 -2.77 1.66
CA LEU A 187 25.37 -2.01 0.66
C LEU A 187 24.41 -2.89 -0.13
N THR A 188 24.71 -4.18 -0.24
CA THR A 188 23.92 -5.16 -0.98
C THR A 188 23.15 -6.11 -0.06
N ARG A 189 23.23 -5.94 1.27
CA ARG A 189 22.44 -6.74 2.20
C ARG A 189 20.98 -6.34 2.10
N HIS A 190 20.13 -7.35 1.99
CA HIS A 190 18.70 -7.19 1.96
C HIS A 190 18.08 -7.96 3.12
N VAL A 191 17.45 -7.24 4.05
CA VAL A 191 16.72 -7.81 5.19
C VAL A 191 15.25 -7.42 5.03
N PRO A 192 14.36 -8.32 4.58
CA PRO A 192 12.98 -7.93 4.28
C PRO A 192 12.21 -7.37 5.49
N GLN A 193 12.54 -7.80 6.71
CA GLN A 193 11.95 -7.25 7.95
C GLN A 193 12.28 -5.76 8.12
N GLU A 194 13.55 -5.36 7.94
CA GLU A 194 13.98 -3.97 8.01
C GLU A 194 13.45 -3.15 6.83
N PHE A 195 13.38 -3.78 5.65
CA PHE A 195 12.75 -3.16 4.48
C PHE A 195 11.28 -2.83 4.77
N ALA A 196 10.51 -3.78 5.31
CA ALA A 196 9.11 -3.57 5.62
C ALA A 196 8.92 -2.47 6.67
N GLU A 197 9.71 -2.47 7.74
CA GLU A 197 9.66 -1.40 8.76
C GLU A 197 9.91 -0.02 8.15
N ARG A 198 10.96 0.11 7.34
CA ARG A 198 11.30 1.39 6.69
C ARG A 198 10.21 1.83 5.71
N GLU A 199 9.73 0.92 4.86
CA GLU A 199 8.74 1.26 3.84
C GLU A 199 7.37 1.57 4.44
N ILE A 200 6.94 0.89 5.51
CA ILE A 200 5.71 1.23 6.25
C ILE A 200 5.75 2.67 6.75
N ARG A 201 6.90 3.09 7.31
CA ARG A 201 7.11 4.49 7.75
C ARG A 201 7.19 5.44 6.56
N HIS A 202 7.94 5.09 5.53
CA HIS A 202 8.17 5.94 4.36
C HIS A 202 6.89 6.19 3.54
N LEU A 203 6.02 5.20 3.47
CA LEU A 203 4.73 5.26 2.76
C LEU A 203 3.58 5.77 3.65
N ASN A 204 3.86 6.14 4.91
CA ASN A 204 2.87 6.64 5.87
C ASN A 204 1.68 5.68 6.08
N CYS A 205 1.89 4.36 6.06
CA CYS A 205 0.78 3.40 6.12
C CYS A 205 -0.03 3.52 7.43
N LEU A 206 0.63 3.91 8.52
CA LEU A 206 0.01 4.14 9.84
C LEU A 206 -0.90 5.37 9.91
N ASN A 207 -0.93 6.23 8.89
CA ASN A 207 -1.88 7.34 8.86
C ASN A 207 -3.32 6.85 8.54
N CYS A 208 -3.48 5.62 8.03
CA CYS A 208 -4.79 4.99 7.84
C CYS A 208 -4.94 3.75 8.73
N HIS A 209 -3.91 2.90 8.79
CA HIS A 209 -3.94 1.66 9.57
C HIS A 209 -3.89 1.94 11.08
N GLY A 210 -4.96 1.56 11.79
CA GLY A 210 -5.11 1.82 13.23
C GLY A 210 -5.59 3.23 13.57
N GLN A 211 -5.96 4.04 12.57
CA GLN A 211 -6.51 5.39 12.75
C GLN A 211 -7.91 5.52 12.12
N ALA A 212 -8.09 4.97 10.92
CA ALA A 212 -9.38 4.99 10.24
C ALA A 212 -10.27 3.83 10.68
N GLU A 213 -11.54 4.12 10.92
CA GLU A 213 -12.53 3.10 11.30
C GLU A 213 -12.60 2.00 10.23
N GLY A 214 -12.62 0.75 10.68
CA GLY A 214 -12.64 -0.41 9.81
C GLY A 214 -11.31 -0.68 9.08
N VAL A 215 -10.22 0.06 9.31
CA VAL A 215 -8.89 -0.26 8.78
C VAL A 215 -8.06 -0.96 9.86
N PRO A 216 -7.55 -2.19 9.60
CA PRO A 216 -6.88 -2.97 10.62
C PRO A 216 -5.53 -2.38 10.99
N HIS A 217 -5.10 -2.60 12.22
CA HIS A 217 -3.73 -2.33 12.67
C HIS A 217 -2.71 -3.11 11.83
N LEU A 218 -1.59 -2.48 11.48
CA LEU A 218 -0.57 -3.11 10.62
C LEU A 218 0.19 -4.21 11.35
N GLU A 219 0.35 -4.04 12.66
CA GLU A 219 1.14 -4.87 13.57
C GLU A 219 0.62 -6.30 13.68
N ILE A 220 -0.62 -6.58 13.25
CA ILE A 220 -1.18 -7.93 13.25
C ILE A 220 -1.19 -8.58 11.87
N LEU A 221 -1.04 -7.79 10.80
CA LEU A 221 -1.27 -8.27 9.44
C LEU A 221 -0.22 -9.30 8.99
N GLY A 222 1.02 -9.19 9.45
CA GLY A 222 2.09 -10.14 9.10
C GLY A 222 1.84 -11.56 9.62
N GLY A 223 1.29 -11.67 10.83
CA GLY A 223 0.88 -12.95 11.42
C GLY A 223 -0.51 -13.44 10.98
N LYS A 224 -1.30 -12.56 10.36
CA LYS A 224 -2.68 -12.82 9.93
C LYS A 224 -2.75 -13.33 8.50
N LEU A 225 -2.03 -12.67 7.59
CA LEU A 225 -2.16 -12.89 6.15
C LEU A 225 -1.07 -13.83 5.63
N LYS A 226 -1.43 -14.63 4.63
CA LYS A 226 -0.46 -15.36 3.82
C LYS A 226 0.35 -14.37 2.97
N PRO A 227 1.69 -14.45 2.94
CA PRO A 227 2.53 -13.49 2.22
C PRO A 227 2.22 -13.44 0.72
N GLU A 228 1.81 -14.56 0.11
CA GLU A 228 1.46 -14.63 -1.30
C GLU A 228 0.19 -13.83 -1.62
N TRP A 229 -0.82 -13.93 -0.75
CA TRP A 229 -2.03 -13.13 -0.90
C TRP A 229 -1.79 -11.66 -0.57
N ALA A 230 -1.04 -11.38 0.51
CA ALA A 230 -0.68 -10.02 0.88
C ALA A 230 0.13 -9.32 -0.24
N THR A 231 1.01 -10.04 -0.94
CA THR A 231 1.71 -9.53 -2.11
C THR A 231 0.73 -9.08 -3.19
N LYS A 232 -0.22 -9.93 -3.58
CA LYS A 232 -1.24 -9.57 -4.59
C LYS A 232 -2.10 -8.39 -4.12
N PHE A 233 -2.47 -8.38 -2.84
CA PHE A 233 -3.33 -7.33 -2.28
C PHE A 233 -2.63 -5.97 -2.24
N ILE A 234 -1.39 -5.91 -1.75
CA ILE A 234 -0.58 -4.69 -1.71
C ILE A 234 -0.24 -4.23 -3.14
N ALA A 235 -0.07 -5.14 -4.10
CA ALA A 235 0.12 -4.78 -5.50
C ALA A 235 -1.14 -4.23 -6.19
N GLY A 236 -2.31 -4.44 -5.61
CA GLY A 236 -3.60 -4.08 -6.20
C GLY A 236 -4.11 -5.09 -7.24
N ASP A 237 -3.64 -6.34 -7.18
CA ASP A 237 -3.92 -7.40 -8.17
C ASP A 237 -5.05 -8.35 -7.70
N VAL A 238 -5.61 -8.14 -6.52
CA VAL A 238 -6.77 -8.91 -6.03
C VAL A 238 -8.03 -8.43 -6.72
N ALA A 239 -8.66 -9.32 -7.50
CA ALA A 239 -9.80 -8.99 -8.38
C ALA A 239 -11.11 -8.65 -7.64
N TYR A 240 -11.19 -8.92 -6.34
CA TYR A 240 -12.37 -8.65 -5.52
C TYR A 240 -12.02 -7.67 -4.41
N LYS A 241 -13.02 -6.91 -3.94
CA LYS A 241 -12.89 -6.05 -2.76
C LYS A 241 -13.26 -6.87 -1.52
N PRO A 242 -12.34 -7.22 -0.61
CA PRO A 242 -12.66 -8.10 0.52
C PRO A 242 -13.65 -7.49 1.51
N ARG A 243 -13.79 -6.17 1.49
CA ARG A 243 -14.70 -5.37 2.33
C ARG A 243 -15.44 -4.37 1.45
N PRO A 244 -16.44 -4.82 0.67
CA PRO A 244 -17.11 -3.96 -0.32
C PRO A 244 -17.81 -2.75 0.30
N TRP A 245 -18.25 -2.85 1.55
CA TRP A 245 -18.91 -1.79 2.32
C TRP A 245 -17.99 -0.63 2.75
N LEU A 246 -16.66 -0.80 2.75
CA LEU A 246 -15.75 0.31 3.08
C LEU A 246 -15.59 1.21 1.86
N GLU A 247 -16.02 2.47 1.94
CA GLU A 247 -15.86 3.43 0.84
C GLU A 247 -14.38 3.68 0.50
N MET A 248 -13.54 3.77 1.55
CA MET A 248 -12.10 3.90 1.42
C MET A 248 -11.50 2.72 0.65
N GLN A 249 -10.56 3.02 -0.24
CA GLN A 249 -9.82 2.03 -1.01
C GLN A 249 -8.37 1.96 -0.53
N MET A 250 -7.87 0.74 -0.32
CA MET A 250 -6.45 0.55 -0.08
C MET A 250 -5.70 0.84 -1.38
N PRO A 251 -4.72 1.77 -1.37
CA PRO A 251 -3.97 2.06 -2.58
C PRO A 251 -2.92 0.96 -2.84
N ALA A 252 -2.49 0.86 -4.09
CA ALA A 252 -1.57 -0.16 -4.57
C ALA A 252 -0.11 0.33 -4.58
N PHE A 253 0.80 -0.58 -4.20
CA PHE A 253 2.25 -0.40 -4.12
C PHE A 253 2.99 -1.56 -4.83
N PRO A 254 2.80 -1.75 -6.14
CA PRO A 254 3.25 -2.95 -6.86
C PRO A 254 4.76 -3.21 -6.72
N LYS A 255 5.59 -2.16 -6.78
CA LYS A 255 7.05 -2.32 -6.71
C LYS A 255 7.56 -2.79 -5.35
N ARG A 256 6.78 -2.60 -4.28
CA ARG A 256 7.13 -2.92 -2.89
C ARG A 256 6.40 -4.15 -2.36
N ALA A 257 5.40 -4.64 -3.08
CA ALA A 257 4.40 -5.56 -2.54
C ALA A 257 4.98 -6.86 -1.97
N ALA A 258 5.85 -7.54 -2.72
CA ALA A 258 6.46 -8.80 -2.29
C ALA A 258 7.30 -8.61 -1.02
N LEU A 259 8.23 -7.66 -1.04
CA LEU A 259 9.14 -7.40 0.08
C LEU A 259 8.40 -6.88 1.33
N LEU A 260 7.34 -6.08 1.15
CA LEU A 260 6.46 -5.68 2.26
C LEU A 260 5.76 -6.90 2.86
N ALA A 261 5.12 -7.74 2.04
CA ALA A 261 4.40 -8.91 2.51
C ALA A 261 5.32 -9.90 3.24
N GLU A 262 6.44 -10.27 2.62
CA GLU A 262 7.45 -11.17 3.20
C GLU A 262 8.03 -10.58 4.48
N GLY A 263 8.42 -9.30 4.47
CA GLY A 263 8.99 -8.62 5.62
C GLY A 263 8.04 -8.54 6.80
N MET A 264 6.77 -8.18 6.55
CA MET A 264 5.72 -8.17 7.57
C MET A 264 5.51 -9.58 8.15
N THR A 265 5.43 -10.62 7.32
CA THR A 265 5.30 -12.00 7.82
C THR A 265 6.49 -12.42 8.68
N MET A 266 7.71 -12.09 8.25
CA MET A 266 8.91 -12.42 9.01
C MET A 266 9.10 -11.62 10.29
N GLN A 267 8.54 -10.41 10.40
CA GLN A 267 8.48 -9.67 11.68
C GLN A 267 7.68 -10.43 12.76
N HIS A 268 6.81 -11.36 12.36
CA HIS A 268 6.06 -12.25 13.26
C HIS A 268 6.75 -13.60 13.50
N GLY A 269 8.00 -13.77 13.06
CA GLY A 269 8.73 -15.05 13.20
C GLY A 269 8.20 -16.16 12.30
N LEU A 270 7.45 -15.82 11.24
CA LEU A 270 6.95 -16.76 10.25
C LEU A 270 7.84 -16.77 9.00
N ALA A 271 7.82 -17.86 8.24
CA ALA A 271 8.53 -17.95 6.98
C ALA A 271 7.93 -16.98 5.92
N PRO A 272 8.73 -16.46 4.98
CA PRO A 272 8.26 -15.53 3.94
C PRO A 272 7.34 -16.18 2.90
N THR A 273 7.09 -17.48 3.01
CA THR A 273 6.18 -18.27 2.18
C THR A 273 5.32 -19.17 3.06
N SER A 274 4.07 -19.35 2.69
CA SER A 274 3.13 -20.23 3.38
C SER A 274 3.54 -21.69 3.25
N THR A 275 3.38 -22.46 4.32
CA THR A 275 3.52 -23.92 4.28
C THR A 275 2.41 -24.52 3.40
N PRO A 276 2.72 -25.43 2.47
CA PRO A 276 1.70 -26.13 1.70
C PRO A 276 0.72 -26.88 2.62
N GLU A 277 -0.58 -26.67 2.38
CA GLU A 277 -1.63 -27.32 3.16
C GLU A 277 -2.01 -28.67 2.55
N PRO A 278 -2.31 -29.70 3.36
CA PRO A 278 -2.72 -31.02 2.88
C PRO A 278 -4.05 -30.96 2.10
N ALA A 279 -4.39 -32.01 1.37
CA ALA A 279 -5.68 -32.09 0.67
C ALA A 279 -6.87 -31.84 1.61
N ILE A 280 -7.97 -31.30 1.08
CA ILE A 280 -9.18 -31.07 1.86
C ILE A 280 -9.76 -32.43 2.27
N ASN A 281 -9.99 -32.60 3.58
CA ASN A 281 -10.73 -33.74 4.10
C ASN A 281 -12.23 -33.46 3.91
N GLU A 282 -12.84 -34.15 2.95
CA GLU A 282 -14.24 -33.97 2.57
C GLU A 282 -15.22 -34.26 3.73
N PRO A 283 -15.11 -35.39 4.47
CA PRO A 283 -15.90 -35.60 5.69
C PRO A 283 -15.78 -34.47 6.73
N ALA A 284 -14.57 -33.97 6.98
CA ALA A 284 -14.36 -32.86 7.91
C ALA A 284 -14.97 -31.55 7.39
N ALA A 285 -14.85 -31.28 6.09
CA ALA A 285 -15.46 -30.12 5.46
C ALA A 285 -17.00 -30.16 5.55
N GLU A 286 -17.62 -31.33 5.46
CA GLU A 286 -19.07 -31.45 5.65
C GLU A 286 -19.49 -31.18 7.10
N ILE A 287 -18.68 -31.55 8.08
CA ILE A 287 -18.91 -31.17 9.49
C ILE A 287 -18.75 -29.65 9.64
N GLY A 288 -17.71 -29.05 9.06
CA GLY A 288 -17.49 -27.59 9.07
C GLY A 288 -18.64 -26.82 8.42
N ARG A 289 -19.21 -27.37 7.35
CA ARG A 289 -20.40 -26.84 6.67
C ARG A 289 -21.61 -26.81 7.60
N LYS A 290 -21.86 -27.93 8.31
CA LYS A 290 -22.94 -28.03 9.31
C LYS A 290 -22.75 -27.03 10.46
N LEU A 291 -21.54 -26.95 11.02
CA LEU A 291 -21.19 -26.00 12.08
C LEU A 291 -21.42 -24.54 11.68
N SER A 292 -21.31 -24.21 10.38
CA SER A 292 -21.51 -22.85 9.87
C SER A 292 -23.00 -22.49 9.65
N GLY A 293 -23.89 -23.48 9.66
CA GLY A 293 -25.32 -23.31 9.37
C GLY A 293 -26.11 -22.64 10.48
N THR A 294 -27.32 -22.20 10.12
CA THR A 294 -28.30 -21.66 11.09
C THR A 294 -29.09 -22.78 11.78
N ASP A 295 -29.14 -23.95 11.16
CA ASP A 295 -29.87 -25.12 11.67
C ASP A 295 -28.93 -26.00 12.49
N GLY A 296 -28.84 -25.73 13.80
CA GLY A 296 -27.99 -26.50 14.72
C GLY A 296 -26.49 -26.20 14.63
N GLY A 297 -26.10 -25.10 13.98
CA GLY A 297 -24.73 -24.60 13.92
C GLY A 297 -24.56 -23.24 14.62
N PHE A 298 -23.39 -22.62 14.45
CA PHE A 298 -23.05 -21.30 15.01
C PHE A 298 -23.72 -20.11 14.30
N SER A 299 -24.59 -20.36 13.31
CA SER A 299 -25.30 -19.33 12.56
C SER A 299 -24.38 -18.28 11.91
N CYS A 300 -23.24 -18.72 11.38
CA CYS A 300 -22.25 -17.82 10.78
C CYS A 300 -22.81 -17.01 9.60
N LEU A 301 -23.82 -17.55 8.91
CA LEU A 301 -24.52 -16.90 7.79
C LEU A 301 -25.27 -15.62 8.17
N SER A 302 -25.61 -15.44 9.45
CA SER A 302 -26.25 -14.20 9.92
C SER A 302 -25.37 -12.98 9.62
N CYS A 303 -24.05 -13.13 9.76
CA CYS A 303 -23.10 -12.04 9.60
C CYS A 303 -22.20 -12.18 8.37
N HIS A 304 -21.84 -13.41 7.96
CA HIS A 304 -20.88 -13.66 6.90
C HIS A 304 -21.53 -14.21 5.62
N GLY A 305 -21.04 -13.78 4.46
CA GLY A 305 -21.37 -14.42 3.19
C GLY A 305 -20.60 -15.73 2.97
N PHE A 306 -21.16 -16.62 2.14
CA PHE A 306 -20.57 -17.92 1.76
C PHE A 306 -20.59 -18.05 0.24
N ALA A 307 -19.46 -17.73 -0.41
CA ALA A 307 -19.34 -17.67 -1.86
C ALA A 307 -20.44 -16.77 -2.47
N LYS A 308 -21.43 -17.34 -3.15
CA LYS A 308 -22.54 -16.60 -3.76
C LYS A 308 -23.66 -16.23 -2.78
N VAL A 309 -23.69 -16.84 -1.60
CA VAL A 309 -24.72 -16.58 -0.59
C VAL A 309 -24.34 -15.33 0.21
N MET A 310 -25.26 -14.37 0.24
CA MET A 310 -25.11 -13.14 1.01
C MET A 310 -25.52 -13.35 2.49
N PRO A 311 -24.92 -12.59 3.42
CA PRO A 311 -25.31 -12.64 4.82
C PRO A 311 -26.76 -12.18 5.03
N THR A 312 -27.46 -12.77 6.00
CA THR A 312 -28.91 -12.58 6.16
C THR A 312 -29.32 -11.52 7.18
N GLN A 313 -28.45 -11.18 8.14
CA GLN A 313 -28.75 -10.27 9.26
C GLN A 313 -27.66 -9.21 9.43
N VAL A 314 -27.48 -8.39 8.39
CA VAL A 314 -26.51 -7.29 8.41
C VAL A 314 -27.13 -6.05 9.05
N PHE A 315 -26.60 -5.62 10.19
CA PHE A 315 -27.05 -4.39 10.86
C PHE A 315 -26.28 -3.14 10.40
N GLU A 316 -24.95 -3.16 10.52
CA GLU A 316 -24.09 -2.01 10.16
C GLU A 316 -23.15 -2.35 9.00
N ALA A 317 -22.35 -3.41 9.18
CA ALA A 317 -21.45 -3.91 8.16
C ALA A 317 -21.40 -5.44 8.23
N PRO A 318 -21.42 -6.13 7.09
CA PRO A 318 -21.32 -7.58 7.10
C PRO A 318 -19.91 -8.03 7.50
N GLY A 319 -19.82 -9.26 7.98
CA GLY A 319 -18.57 -9.99 8.04
C GLY A 319 -18.00 -10.25 6.65
N ILE A 320 -16.71 -10.52 6.57
CA ILE A 320 -16.04 -10.89 5.31
C ILE A 320 -16.65 -12.19 4.77
N ASN A 321 -16.84 -12.27 3.45
CA ASN A 321 -17.25 -13.52 2.80
C ASN A 321 -16.21 -14.63 3.06
N LEU A 322 -16.64 -15.74 3.66
CA LEU A 322 -15.74 -16.78 4.14
C LEU A 322 -15.10 -17.61 3.03
N ALA A 323 -15.60 -17.54 1.80
CA ALA A 323 -14.92 -18.12 0.63
C ALA A 323 -13.51 -17.54 0.44
N TYR A 324 -13.27 -16.31 0.88
CA TYR A 324 -11.96 -15.67 0.77
C TYR A 324 -11.01 -16.04 1.92
N SER A 325 -11.48 -16.69 2.98
CA SER A 325 -10.71 -16.86 4.22
C SER A 325 -9.45 -17.69 4.01
N ALA A 326 -9.55 -18.81 3.30
CA ALA A 326 -8.44 -19.74 3.16
C ALA A 326 -7.31 -19.23 2.26
N ASP A 327 -7.62 -18.47 1.21
CA ASP A 327 -6.60 -17.85 0.34
C ASP A 327 -5.83 -16.74 1.10
N ARG A 328 -6.50 -16.09 2.05
CA ARG A 328 -6.00 -14.91 2.75
C ARG A 328 -5.25 -15.22 4.03
N LEU A 329 -5.84 -16.06 4.88
CA LEU A 329 -5.46 -16.17 6.27
C LEU A 329 -4.44 -17.27 6.48
N GLN A 330 -3.49 -17.00 7.39
CA GLN A 330 -2.65 -18.05 7.96
C GLN A 330 -3.55 -19.04 8.73
N PRO A 331 -3.40 -20.37 8.58
CA PRO A 331 -4.21 -21.36 9.31
C PRO A 331 -4.16 -21.15 10.83
N ALA A 332 -2.97 -20.86 11.35
CA ALA A 332 -2.76 -20.57 12.77
C ALA A 332 -3.51 -19.30 13.24
N TYR A 333 -3.65 -18.29 12.38
CA TYR A 333 -4.44 -17.11 12.70
C TYR A 333 -5.94 -17.45 12.71
N PHE A 334 -6.42 -18.21 11.72
CA PHE A 334 -7.82 -18.64 11.67
C PHE A 334 -8.23 -19.40 12.94
N LEU A 335 -7.37 -20.32 13.40
CA LEU A 335 -7.56 -21.03 14.66
C LEU A 335 -7.70 -20.08 15.86
N ARG A 336 -6.73 -19.16 16.02
CA ARG A 336 -6.74 -18.18 17.13
C ARG A 336 -7.97 -17.26 17.08
N TRP A 337 -8.33 -16.81 15.90
CA TRP A 337 -9.48 -15.93 15.68
C TRP A 337 -10.79 -16.60 16.06
N LEU A 338 -11.05 -17.84 15.61
CA LEU A 338 -12.28 -18.55 15.95
C LEU A 338 -12.32 -19.00 17.41
N ARG A 339 -11.17 -19.33 17.99
CA ARG A 339 -11.10 -19.73 19.40
C ARG A 339 -11.55 -18.61 20.32
N ASN A 340 -11.05 -17.39 20.12
CA ASN A 340 -11.48 -16.23 20.90
C ASN A 340 -11.14 -14.92 20.16
N PRO A 341 -12.09 -14.34 19.40
CA PRO A 341 -11.82 -13.16 18.58
C PRO A 341 -11.53 -11.91 19.42
N ILE A 342 -12.11 -11.77 20.61
CA ILE A 342 -11.89 -10.60 21.50
C ILE A 342 -10.50 -10.59 22.14
N ARG A 343 -9.80 -11.74 22.18
CA ARG A 343 -8.38 -11.80 22.55
C ARG A 343 -7.44 -11.35 21.44
N VAL A 344 -7.93 -11.30 20.19
CA VAL A 344 -7.16 -10.86 19.02
C VAL A 344 -7.46 -9.40 18.72
N GLU A 345 -8.74 -9.03 18.70
CA GLU A 345 -9.24 -7.66 18.49
C GLU A 345 -10.32 -7.38 19.54
N SER A 346 -10.02 -6.55 20.53
CA SER A 346 -10.90 -6.31 21.69
C SER A 346 -12.25 -5.70 21.33
N THR A 347 -12.35 -5.05 20.17
CA THR A 347 -13.58 -4.45 19.63
C THR A 347 -14.33 -5.35 18.66
N SER A 348 -13.92 -6.62 18.53
CA SER A 348 -14.56 -7.57 17.62
C SER A 348 -16.03 -7.80 17.97
N LYS A 349 -16.90 -7.71 16.96
CA LYS A 349 -18.34 -8.03 17.06
C LYS A 349 -18.61 -9.53 16.90
N MET A 350 -17.59 -10.34 16.59
CA MET A 350 -17.77 -11.78 16.43
C MET A 350 -17.99 -12.44 17.81
N PRO A 351 -19.06 -13.24 18.00
CA PRO A 351 -19.31 -13.92 19.26
C PRO A 351 -18.19 -14.87 19.66
N VAL A 352 -18.02 -15.07 20.97
CA VAL A 352 -17.16 -16.12 21.52
C VAL A 352 -17.99 -17.40 21.63
N PHE A 353 -17.65 -18.42 20.85
CA PHE A 353 -18.40 -19.68 20.77
C PHE A 353 -17.85 -20.78 21.68
N PHE A 354 -16.67 -20.58 22.26
CA PHE A 354 -15.95 -21.56 23.06
C PHE A 354 -15.64 -20.98 24.43
N ASP A 355 -15.84 -21.77 25.49
CA ASP A 355 -15.44 -21.42 26.85
C ASP A 355 -13.90 -21.50 27.05
N ASP A 356 -13.43 -21.20 28.26
CA ASP A 356 -12.00 -21.18 28.58
C ASP A 356 -11.38 -22.60 28.51
N GLU A 357 -12.17 -23.65 28.67
CA GLU A 357 -11.79 -25.05 28.47
C GLU A 357 -11.78 -25.47 26.99
N GLY A 358 -12.22 -24.60 26.07
CA GLY A 358 -12.27 -24.88 24.64
C GLY A 358 -13.43 -25.78 24.24
N LYS A 359 -14.56 -25.68 24.94
CA LYS A 359 -15.81 -26.38 24.63
C LYS A 359 -16.86 -25.42 24.08
N SER A 360 -17.59 -25.87 23.06
CA SER A 360 -18.74 -25.16 22.52
C SER A 360 -20.06 -25.72 23.04
N PRO A 361 -21.17 -24.97 22.92
CA PRO A 361 -22.51 -25.46 23.21
C PRO A 361 -22.95 -26.64 22.30
N LEU A 362 -22.28 -26.86 21.17
CA LEU A 362 -22.58 -27.92 20.20
C LEU A 362 -21.83 -29.21 20.57
N GLY A 363 -22.13 -29.75 21.75
CA GLY A 363 -21.46 -30.92 22.32
C GLY A 363 -21.67 -32.22 21.52
N ASP A 364 -22.75 -32.30 20.75
CA ASP A 364 -23.09 -33.40 19.85
C ASP A 364 -22.18 -33.50 18.62
N ILE A 365 -21.55 -32.39 18.23
CA ILE A 365 -20.61 -32.35 17.10
C ILE A 365 -19.18 -32.35 17.64
N LEU A 366 -18.42 -33.43 17.38
CA LEU A 366 -17.00 -33.53 17.78
C LEU A 366 -16.76 -33.26 19.28
N GLU A 367 -17.71 -33.65 20.14
CA GLU A 367 -17.65 -33.50 21.60
C GLU A 367 -17.53 -32.04 22.06
N GLY A 368 -18.00 -31.10 21.24
CA GLY A 368 -17.85 -29.65 21.47
C GLY A 368 -16.39 -29.16 21.43
N ASN A 369 -15.42 -29.97 21.00
CA ASN A 369 -14.00 -29.60 21.07
C ASN A 369 -13.64 -28.51 20.06
N ALA A 370 -13.15 -27.37 20.56
CA ALA A 370 -12.79 -26.21 19.74
C ALA A 370 -11.81 -26.53 18.63
N ASP A 371 -10.70 -27.21 18.92
CA ASP A 371 -9.66 -27.48 17.93
C ASP A 371 -10.20 -28.37 16.80
N LYS A 372 -10.96 -29.42 17.11
CA LYS A 372 -11.58 -30.30 16.11
C LYS A 372 -12.66 -29.58 15.29
N GLN A 373 -13.52 -28.78 15.94
CA GLN A 373 -14.59 -28.04 15.26
C GLN A 373 -14.03 -26.94 14.35
N ILE A 374 -12.99 -26.23 14.81
CA ILE A 374 -12.32 -25.20 14.03
C ILE A 374 -11.55 -25.81 12.85
N ASP A 375 -10.89 -26.95 13.03
CA ASP A 375 -10.23 -27.67 11.93
C ASP A 375 -11.24 -28.12 10.86
N ALA A 376 -12.40 -28.66 11.27
CA ALA A 376 -13.49 -28.99 10.35
C ALA A 376 -13.98 -27.76 9.56
N MET A 377 -14.18 -26.62 10.25
CA MET A 377 -14.52 -25.34 9.60
C MET A 377 -13.41 -24.86 8.66
N TRP A 378 -12.14 -25.07 8.99
CA TRP A 378 -11.00 -24.74 8.13
C TRP A 378 -11.05 -25.52 6.81
N HIS A 379 -11.28 -26.84 6.88
CA HIS A 379 -11.46 -27.68 5.69
C HIS A 379 -12.63 -27.22 4.80
N TYR A 380 -13.70 -26.72 5.41
CA TYR A 380 -14.85 -26.17 4.68
C TYR A 380 -14.52 -24.84 3.98
N VAL A 381 -13.95 -23.85 4.67
CA VAL A 381 -13.61 -22.54 4.06
C VAL A 381 -12.52 -22.66 2.98
N ARG A 382 -11.68 -23.70 3.04
CA ARG A 382 -10.70 -24.03 1.98
C ARG A 382 -11.32 -24.42 0.64
N LYS A 383 -12.62 -24.70 0.58
CA LYS A 383 -13.34 -24.90 -0.69
C LYS A 383 -13.51 -23.59 -1.48
N GLY A 384 -13.33 -22.43 -0.85
CA GLY A 384 -13.40 -21.12 -1.50
C GLY A 384 -14.71 -20.91 -2.25
N ASP A 385 -14.66 -20.39 -3.47
CA ASP A 385 -15.84 -20.14 -4.30
C ASP A 385 -16.64 -21.41 -4.67
N LYS A 386 -16.05 -22.60 -4.48
CA LYS A 386 -16.70 -23.90 -4.70
C LYS A 386 -17.37 -24.43 -3.43
N MET A 387 -17.38 -23.67 -2.34
CA MET A 387 -18.00 -24.12 -1.10
C MET A 387 -19.52 -24.24 -1.29
N PRO A 388 -20.12 -25.40 -0.94
CA PRO A 388 -21.57 -25.52 -0.91
C PRO A 388 -22.14 -24.62 0.19
N PRO A 389 -23.39 -24.12 0.07
CA PRO A 389 -23.99 -23.30 1.10
C PRO A 389 -24.16 -24.08 2.42
N PRO A 390 -24.08 -23.40 3.58
CA PRO A 390 -24.33 -24.03 4.86
C PRO A 390 -25.82 -24.39 5.03
N PRO A 391 -26.19 -25.36 5.87
CA PRO A 391 -27.59 -25.69 6.15
C PRO A 391 -28.37 -24.46 6.65
N GLY A 392 -29.61 -24.33 6.19
CA GLY A 392 -30.49 -23.19 6.50
C GLY A 392 -30.20 -21.92 5.68
N ALA A 393 -29.25 -21.97 4.74
CA ALA A 393 -29.04 -20.87 3.80
C ALA A 393 -30.22 -20.73 2.81
N PRO A 394 -30.64 -19.50 2.48
CA PRO A 394 -31.61 -19.28 1.40
C PRO A 394 -31.02 -19.71 0.06
N GLU A 395 -31.88 -20.04 -0.90
CA GLU A 395 -31.42 -20.34 -2.27
C GLU A 395 -30.63 -19.14 -2.83
N PRO A 396 -29.53 -19.38 -3.58
CA PRO A 396 -28.76 -18.30 -4.18
C PRO A 396 -29.65 -17.47 -5.13
N GLN A 397 -29.72 -16.16 -4.92
CA GLN A 397 -30.40 -15.22 -5.81
C GLN A 397 -29.60 -14.96 -7.09
#